data_AF-A0A9W7GMM0-F1
#
_entry.id   AF-A0A9W7GMM0-F1
#
_cell.length_a   1.000
_cell.length_b   1.000
_cell.length_c   1.000
_cell.angle_alpha   90.00
_cell.angle_beta   90.00
_cell.angle_gamma   90.00
#
_symmetry.space_group_name_H-M   'P 1'
#
loop_
_entity.id
_entity.type
_entity.pdbx_description
1 polymer ?
#
loop_
_entity_poly.entity_id
_entity_poly.type
_entity_poly.pdbx_seq_one_letter_code
_entity_poly.pdbx_strand_id
1 'polypeptide(L)'
;MSAFAPSPSTTLAELPESPSTFKTLYVDKSRPAIFSTPPPTSSVFNGSSPLPSCWSKLSSLATLRSSIGSRKVTVNVTPPHGHGDYYSPSTPVGGERFVMPLEVRMSFCDFMDKISRQAGGEDSPVYYYSQQNDNLRDANEGASWLKDEIGLPTRLPYFEAAFSSPSCSPAADAVNLWVGDGRATTSLHSDPYHNVYTVTRGVKTFHILPPWCGGLLEERNLDASRFRMEGDGSEMGMEDLFDETTGERVRTKWIVNDMAPLLGARRHPQGDECPPLPEVCLDHVTKMTISAGQTLYLPPSWYHAVTSDGPTIAVNYWYDMDFNDRWGYENLVKGLQKIVHVN
;
A
#
# COMPACT_ATOMS: atom_id res chain seq x y z
N MET A 1 10.87 13.18 26.71
CA MET A 1 9.47 12.89 26.36
C MET A 1 9.40 11.71 25.37
N SER A 2 9.76 10.48 25.78
CA SER A 2 9.86 9.33 24.85
C SER A 2 8.80 8.24 25.07
N ALA A 3 7.58 8.59 25.49
CA ALA A 3 6.62 7.62 26.03
C ALA A 3 5.23 7.61 25.39
N PHE A 4 5.06 8.03 24.13
CA PHE A 4 3.72 8.13 23.51
C PHE A 4 3.41 7.18 22.35
N ALA A 5 4.34 6.30 21.93
CA ALA A 5 4.00 5.20 21.03
C ALA A 5 4.87 3.97 21.33
N PRO A 6 4.34 2.73 21.26
CA PRO A 6 5.18 1.55 21.28
C PRO A 6 6.09 1.58 20.06
N SER A 7 7.41 1.50 20.28
CA SER A 7 8.38 1.42 19.20
C SER A 7 8.06 0.23 18.28
N PRO A 8 8.06 0.42 16.95
CA PRO A 8 7.86 -0.70 16.03
C PRO A 8 8.94 -1.77 16.27
N SER A 9 8.56 -3.04 16.15
CA SER A 9 9.55 -4.12 16.16
C SER A 9 10.17 -4.21 14.77
N THR A 10 11.40 -3.73 14.60
CA THR A 10 12.19 -3.97 13.38
C THR A 10 12.82 -5.36 13.36
N THR A 11 12.81 -6.06 14.50
CA THR A 11 13.20 -7.46 14.62
C THR A 11 12.05 -8.38 14.22
N LEU A 12 12.38 -9.47 13.51
CA LEU A 12 11.44 -10.53 13.16
C LEU A 12 10.83 -11.14 14.42
N ALA A 13 9.51 -11.15 14.48
CA ALA A 13 8.74 -11.82 15.52
C ALA A 13 8.25 -13.18 15.02
N GLU A 14 8.02 -14.10 15.95
CA GLU A 14 7.19 -15.26 15.69
C GLU A 14 5.72 -14.86 15.78
N LEU A 15 4.89 -15.39 14.86
CA LEU A 15 3.46 -15.17 14.93
C LEU A 15 2.92 -15.90 16.18
N PRO A 16 2.20 -15.22 17.08
CA PRO A 16 1.61 -15.88 18.24
C PRO A 16 0.73 -17.07 17.83
N GLU A 17 0.68 -18.12 18.65
CA GLU A 17 -0.15 -19.29 18.35
C GLU A 17 -1.65 -18.98 18.41
N SER A 18 -2.05 -18.05 19.28
CA SER A 18 -3.46 -17.70 19.49
C SER A 18 -3.81 -16.29 18.95
N PRO A 19 -4.96 -16.14 18.26
CA PRO A 19 -5.47 -14.84 17.83
C PRO A 19 -5.61 -13.81 18.97
N SER A 20 -6.01 -14.25 20.17
CA SER A 20 -6.18 -13.36 21.32
C SER A 20 -4.84 -12.82 21.83
N THR A 21 -3.79 -13.65 21.86
CA THR A 21 -2.43 -13.18 22.18
C THR A 21 -1.95 -12.16 21.16
N PHE A 22 -2.18 -12.39 19.86
CA PHE A 22 -1.86 -11.40 18.82
C PHE A 22 -2.62 -10.10 19.02
N LYS A 23 -3.91 -10.16 19.35
CA LYS A 23 -4.72 -8.97 19.65
C LYS A 23 -4.10 -8.14 20.76
N THR A 24 -3.80 -8.77 21.91
CA THR A 24 -3.21 -8.08 23.08
C THR A 24 -1.81 -7.53 22.83
N LEU A 25 -0.98 -8.22 22.04
CA LEU A 25 0.40 -7.81 21.78
C LEU A 25 0.51 -6.73 20.71
N TYR A 26 -0.34 -6.75 19.69
CA TYR A 26 -0.18 -5.94 18.48
C TYR A 26 -1.39 -5.06 18.16
N VAL A 27 -2.60 -5.59 18.22
CA VAL A 27 -3.83 -4.85 17.86
C VAL A 27 -4.15 -3.77 18.89
N ASP A 28 -4.33 -4.18 20.15
CA ASP A 28 -4.71 -3.30 21.25
C ASP A 28 -3.64 -2.23 21.53
N LYS A 29 -2.39 -2.51 21.15
CA LYS A 29 -1.25 -1.61 21.33
C LYS A 29 -0.93 -0.78 20.10
N SER A 30 -1.63 -0.96 18.98
CA SER A 30 -1.26 -0.33 17.70
C SER A 30 0.21 -0.55 17.32
N ARG A 31 0.70 -1.78 17.41
CA ARG A 31 2.11 -2.09 17.22
C ARG A 31 2.37 -2.80 15.90
N PRO A 32 3.07 -2.16 14.94
CA PRO A 32 3.54 -2.82 13.73
C PRO A 32 4.56 -3.92 14.03
N ALA A 33 4.52 -5.00 13.27
CA ALA A 33 5.44 -6.13 13.42
C ALA A 33 5.63 -6.90 12.11
N ILE A 34 6.84 -7.44 11.91
CA ILE A 34 7.14 -8.37 10.81
C ILE A 34 7.22 -9.78 11.39
N PHE A 35 6.50 -10.70 10.78
CA PHE A 35 6.52 -12.12 11.07
C PHE A 35 7.33 -12.87 10.03
N SER A 36 8.07 -13.88 10.47
CA SER A 36 8.95 -14.70 9.63
C SER A 36 8.20 -15.64 8.67
N THR A 37 6.88 -15.75 8.81
CA THR A 37 6.04 -16.67 8.04
C THR A 37 4.87 -15.96 7.36
N PRO A 38 4.36 -16.51 6.24
CA PRO A 38 3.05 -16.15 5.71
C PRO A 38 1.91 -16.44 6.72
N PRO A 39 0.72 -15.87 6.51
CA PRO A 39 -0.46 -16.17 7.31
C PRO A 39 -0.84 -17.66 7.31
N PRO A 40 -1.29 -18.19 8.46
CA PRO A 40 -1.93 -19.50 8.48
C PRO A 40 -3.29 -19.46 7.76
N THR A 41 -3.65 -20.55 7.09
CA THR A 41 -4.97 -20.72 6.45
C THR A 41 -6.01 -21.33 7.38
N SER A 42 -5.63 -21.67 8.61
CA SER A 42 -6.48 -22.21 9.67
C SER A 42 -6.56 -21.22 10.84
N SER A 43 -7.61 -21.32 11.65
CA SER A 43 -7.72 -20.59 12.91
C SER A 43 -6.78 -21.13 14.00
N VAL A 44 -6.29 -22.36 13.84
CA VAL A 44 -5.33 -23.00 14.74
C VAL A 44 -3.94 -22.95 14.10
N PHE A 45 -3.00 -22.26 14.76
CA PHE A 45 -1.60 -22.17 14.35
C PHE A 45 -0.71 -22.71 15.48
N ASN A 46 0.04 -23.77 15.19
CA ASN A 46 0.92 -24.43 16.18
C ASN A 46 2.41 -24.18 15.90
N GLY A 47 2.74 -23.12 15.16
CA GLY A 47 4.12 -22.74 14.77
C GLY A 47 4.87 -23.73 13.86
N SER A 48 4.36 -24.96 13.70
CA SER A 48 5.05 -26.10 13.12
C SER A 48 4.33 -26.70 11.91
N SER A 49 3.12 -26.21 11.60
CA SER A 49 2.37 -26.61 10.41
C SER A 49 3.10 -26.16 9.14
N PRO A 50 3.21 -27.04 8.12
CA PRO A 50 3.82 -26.64 6.86
C PRO A 50 3.04 -25.48 6.24
N LEU A 51 3.76 -24.51 5.69
CA LEU A 51 3.15 -23.37 5.03
C LEU A 51 2.29 -23.84 3.85
N PRO A 52 1.10 -23.26 3.65
CA PRO A 52 0.25 -23.57 2.50
C PRO A 52 1.01 -23.43 1.19
N SER A 53 0.92 -24.46 0.33
CA SER A 53 1.63 -24.49 -0.97
C SER A 53 1.23 -23.35 -1.92
N CYS A 54 0.09 -22.69 -1.69
CA CYS A 54 -0.33 -21.54 -2.46
C CYS A 54 0.66 -20.36 -2.35
N TRP A 55 1.28 -20.15 -1.18
CA TRP A 55 2.26 -19.08 -0.98
C TRP A 55 3.52 -19.28 -1.83
N SER A 56 4.00 -20.52 -1.94
CA SER A 56 5.15 -20.85 -2.80
C SER A 56 4.79 -20.83 -4.28
N LYS A 57 3.57 -21.23 -4.67
CA LYS A 57 3.08 -21.07 -6.06
C LYS A 57 2.99 -19.60 -6.47
N LEU A 58 2.51 -18.75 -5.57
CA LEU A 58 2.32 -17.31 -5.82
C LEU A 58 3.65 -16.56 -6.01
N SER A 59 4.77 -17.06 -5.48
CA SER A 59 6.09 -16.43 -5.68
C SER A 59 6.64 -16.60 -7.11
N SER A 60 6.06 -17.49 -7.91
CA SER A 60 6.54 -17.85 -9.23
C SER A 60 5.84 -17.05 -10.34
N LEU A 61 6.61 -16.21 -11.03
CA LEU A 61 6.13 -15.49 -12.22
C LEU A 61 5.66 -16.44 -13.33
N ALA A 62 6.29 -17.61 -13.45
CA ALA A 62 5.91 -18.63 -14.42
C ALA A 62 4.54 -19.24 -14.07
N THR A 63 4.31 -19.51 -12.79
CA THR A 63 3.02 -20.02 -12.29
C THR A 63 1.91 -19.00 -12.51
N LEU A 64 2.15 -17.71 -12.19
CA LEU A 64 1.17 -16.66 -12.46
C LEU A 64 0.88 -16.52 -13.96
N ARG A 65 1.90 -16.58 -14.83
CA ARG A 65 1.71 -16.60 -16.28
C ARG A 65 0.86 -17.79 -16.73
N SER A 66 1.09 -18.99 -16.22
CA SER A 66 0.29 -20.16 -16.60
C SER A 66 -1.14 -20.11 -16.08
N SER A 67 -1.36 -19.59 -14.87
CA SER A 67 -2.67 -19.59 -14.20
C SER A 67 -3.58 -18.46 -14.69
N ILE A 68 -3.06 -17.23 -14.78
CA ILE A 68 -3.89 -16.05 -15.08
C ILE A 68 -3.38 -15.26 -16.29
N GLY A 69 -2.37 -15.74 -17.02
CA GLY A 69 -1.71 -15.00 -18.11
C GLY A 69 -2.64 -14.43 -19.18
N SER A 70 -3.64 -15.20 -19.62
CA SER A 70 -4.62 -14.77 -20.62
C SER A 70 -5.72 -13.87 -20.06
N ARG A 71 -5.87 -13.80 -18.73
CA ARG A 71 -6.90 -13.00 -18.07
C ARG A 71 -6.56 -11.52 -18.16
N LYS A 72 -7.60 -10.70 -18.24
CA LYS A 72 -7.45 -9.24 -18.25
C LYS A 72 -7.34 -8.71 -16.82
N VAL A 73 -6.44 -7.76 -16.62
CA VAL A 73 -6.21 -7.06 -15.36
C VAL A 73 -6.10 -5.56 -15.62
N THR A 74 -6.46 -4.74 -14.64
CA THR A 74 -6.31 -3.29 -14.71
C THR A 74 -4.98 -2.87 -14.09
N VAL A 75 -4.06 -2.36 -14.91
CA VAL A 75 -2.67 -2.07 -14.54
C VAL A 75 -2.45 -0.57 -14.45
N ASN A 76 -1.80 -0.13 -13.38
CA ASN A 76 -1.36 1.25 -13.21
C ASN A 76 -0.07 1.49 -13.98
N VAL A 77 -0.02 2.64 -14.66
CA VAL A 77 1.10 3.09 -15.47
C VAL A 77 1.48 4.51 -15.07
N THR A 78 2.77 4.73 -14.83
CA THR A 78 3.33 6.04 -14.48
C THR A 78 4.55 6.34 -15.34
N PRO A 79 4.97 7.61 -15.42
CA PRO A 79 6.24 7.94 -16.08
C PRO A 79 7.42 7.26 -15.37
N PRO A 80 8.64 7.36 -15.93
CA PRO A 80 9.82 6.63 -15.44
C PRO A 80 10.13 6.74 -13.95
N HIS A 81 9.71 7.85 -13.31
CA HIS A 81 9.88 8.07 -11.88
C HIS A 81 9.02 7.14 -11.00
N GLY A 82 7.99 6.48 -11.53
CA GLY A 82 7.27 5.43 -10.81
C GLY A 82 6.29 5.89 -9.72
N HIS A 83 5.96 7.18 -9.67
CA HIS A 83 5.04 7.74 -8.67
C HIS A 83 3.62 7.85 -9.24
N GLY A 84 2.66 7.27 -8.52
CA GLY A 84 1.23 7.46 -8.70
C GLY A 84 0.59 7.70 -7.33
N ASP A 85 -0.60 8.29 -7.31
CA ASP A 85 -1.31 8.71 -6.09
C ASP A 85 -0.39 9.57 -5.19
N TYR A 86 0.08 10.68 -5.74
CA TYR A 86 1.08 11.53 -5.08
C TYR A 86 0.81 13.02 -5.28
N TYR A 87 1.42 13.84 -4.43
CA TYR A 87 1.39 15.29 -4.54
C TYR A 87 2.43 15.82 -5.53
N SER A 88 1.99 16.62 -6.49
CA SER A 88 2.88 17.36 -7.39
C SER A 88 2.71 18.87 -7.18
N PRO A 89 3.76 19.62 -6.81
CA PRO A 89 3.66 21.07 -6.56
C PRO A 89 3.49 21.88 -7.85
N SER A 90 3.91 21.31 -8.99
CA SER A 90 3.74 21.90 -10.31
C SER A 90 3.48 20.80 -11.33
N THR A 91 2.55 21.04 -12.25
CA THR A 91 2.15 20.08 -13.29
C THR A 91 1.99 20.77 -14.65
N PRO A 92 2.02 20.01 -15.78
CA PRO A 92 1.77 20.57 -17.11
C PRO A 92 0.39 21.21 -17.28
N VAL A 93 -0.60 20.76 -16.49
CA VAL A 93 -1.96 21.35 -16.45
C VAL A 93 -2.05 22.58 -15.53
N GLY A 94 -0.94 22.97 -14.91
CA GLY A 94 -0.79 24.16 -14.09
C GLY A 94 -1.19 23.96 -12.62
N GLY A 95 -0.40 24.54 -11.73
CA GLY A 95 -0.62 24.49 -10.28
C GLY A 95 -0.32 23.13 -9.66
N GLU A 96 -0.61 23.06 -8.37
CA GLU A 96 -0.44 21.83 -7.59
C GLU A 96 -1.60 20.86 -7.80
N ARG A 97 -1.29 19.55 -7.78
CA ARG A 97 -2.25 18.47 -8.04
C ARG A 97 -2.00 17.25 -7.16
N PHE A 98 -3.08 16.50 -6.92
CA PHE A 98 -2.99 15.08 -6.60
C PHE A 98 -3.00 14.29 -7.91
N VAL A 99 -1.92 13.55 -8.19
CA VAL A 99 -1.71 12.91 -9.49
C VAL A 99 -1.88 11.40 -9.37
N MET A 100 -2.89 10.88 -10.06
CA MET A 100 -3.23 9.46 -10.16
C MET A 100 -2.47 8.78 -11.32
N PRO A 101 -2.18 7.47 -11.21
CA PRO A 101 -1.64 6.71 -12.33
C PRO A 101 -2.64 6.59 -13.48
N LEU A 102 -2.13 6.39 -14.70
CA LEU A 102 -2.95 5.92 -15.82
C LEU A 102 -3.40 4.48 -15.53
N GLU A 103 -4.65 4.14 -15.79
CA GLU A 103 -5.16 2.78 -15.70
C GLU A 103 -5.33 2.17 -17.10
N VAL A 104 -4.67 1.03 -17.35
CA VAL A 104 -4.74 0.32 -18.63
C VAL A 104 -5.17 -1.12 -18.42
N ARG A 105 -6.24 -1.52 -19.11
CA ARG A 105 -6.71 -2.91 -19.09
C ARG A 105 -5.96 -3.75 -20.13
N MET A 106 -5.14 -4.69 -19.68
CA MET A 106 -4.31 -5.55 -20.54
C MET A 106 -4.34 -7.01 -20.10
N SER A 107 -3.77 -7.94 -20.88
CA SER A 107 -3.62 -9.31 -20.38
C SER A 107 -2.53 -9.37 -19.32
N PHE A 108 -2.64 -10.30 -18.37
CA PHE A 108 -1.62 -10.46 -17.35
C PHE A 108 -0.26 -10.84 -17.97
N CYS A 109 -0.23 -11.60 -19.07
CA CYS A 109 1.01 -11.88 -19.80
C CYS A 109 1.65 -10.62 -20.40
N ASP A 110 0.86 -9.72 -21.01
CA ASP A 110 1.39 -8.46 -21.56
C ASP A 110 1.98 -7.59 -20.44
N PHE A 111 1.28 -7.47 -19.33
CA PHE A 111 1.76 -6.78 -18.13
C PHE A 111 3.07 -7.39 -17.62
N MET A 112 3.12 -8.72 -17.50
CA MET A 112 4.30 -9.44 -17.04
C MET A 112 5.48 -9.25 -17.99
N ASP A 113 5.23 -9.14 -19.30
CA ASP A 113 6.26 -8.80 -20.29
C ASP A 113 6.81 -7.39 -20.06
N LYS A 114 5.96 -6.41 -19.71
CA LYS A 114 6.39 -5.04 -19.39
C LYS A 114 7.26 -4.94 -18.14
N ILE A 115 6.98 -5.70 -17.08
CA ILE A 115 7.80 -5.67 -15.84
C ILE A 115 9.02 -6.61 -15.88
N SER A 116 8.97 -7.69 -16.68
CA SER A 116 10.10 -8.64 -16.80
C SER A 116 11.18 -8.09 -17.73
N ARG A 117 10.76 -7.41 -18.78
CA ARG A 117 11.66 -6.74 -19.71
C ARG A 117 11.96 -5.37 -19.11
N GLN A 118 13.18 -5.15 -18.62
CA GLN A 118 13.76 -3.80 -18.57
C GLN A 118 13.98 -3.22 -19.99
N ALA A 119 13.13 -3.57 -20.97
CA ALA A 119 13.38 -3.38 -22.40
C ALA A 119 13.31 -1.93 -22.87
N GLY A 120 12.95 -0.98 -22.00
CA GLY A 120 12.98 0.45 -22.33
C GLY A 120 14.09 1.24 -21.64
N GLY A 121 14.96 0.61 -20.85
CA GLY A 121 15.94 1.33 -20.02
C GLY A 121 15.30 2.10 -18.86
N GLU A 122 16.07 2.98 -18.21
CA GLU A 122 15.59 3.79 -17.09
C GLU A 122 14.42 4.71 -17.48
N ASP A 123 14.36 5.12 -18.76
CA ASP A 123 13.37 6.05 -19.31
C ASP A 123 12.04 5.41 -19.73
N SER A 124 11.85 4.11 -19.47
CA SER A 124 10.57 3.44 -19.78
C SER A 124 9.47 3.81 -18.78
N PRO A 125 8.18 3.80 -19.19
CA PRO A 125 7.08 3.82 -18.24
C PRO A 125 7.17 2.69 -17.21
N VAL A 126 6.62 2.95 -16.03
CA VAL A 126 6.61 2.03 -14.89
C VAL A 126 5.23 1.39 -14.78
N TYR A 127 5.18 0.07 -14.73
CA TYR A 127 3.94 -0.71 -14.67
C TYR A 127 3.81 -1.42 -13.34
N TYR A 128 2.62 -1.37 -12.73
CA TYR A 128 2.32 -2.09 -11.50
C TYR A 128 0.83 -2.39 -11.38
N TYR A 129 0.53 -3.58 -10.88
CA TYR A 129 -0.80 -4.04 -10.49
C TYR A 129 -0.98 -3.78 -8.99
N SER A 130 -1.87 -2.83 -8.67
CA SER A 130 -2.03 -2.31 -7.31
C SER A 130 -3.42 -1.77 -7.04
N GLN A 131 -4.45 -2.24 -7.75
CA GLN A 131 -5.79 -1.79 -7.42
C GLN A 131 -6.14 -2.25 -6.00
N GLN A 132 -6.55 -1.31 -5.16
CA GLN A 132 -6.80 -1.51 -3.73
C GLN A 132 -8.29 -1.72 -3.46
N ASN A 133 -8.99 -2.35 -4.41
CA ASN A 133 -10.43 -2.44 -4.54
C ASN A 133 -10.93 -3.90 -4.52
N ASP A 134 -10.26 -4.74 -3.74
CA ASP A 134 -10.60 -6.16 -3.58
C ASP A 134 -10.31 -7.01 -4.83
N ASN A 135 -9.19 -6.73 -5.49
CA ASN A 135 -8.87 -7.28 -6.81
C ASN A 135 -8.74 -8.83 -6.87
N LEU A 136 -8.50 -9.50 -5.74
CA LEU A 136 -8.47 -10.98 -5.67
C LEU A 136 -9.86 -11.60 -5.50
N ARG A 137 -10.90 -10.80 -5.29
CA ARG A 137 -12.29 -11.29 -5.21
C ARG A 137 -13.20 -10.67 -6.28
N ASP A 138 -12.79 -9.58 -6.93
CA ASP A 138 -13.50 -9.00 -8.07
C ASP A 138 -13.44 -9.91 -9.31
N ALA A 139 -14.60 -10.38 -9.76
CA ALA A 139 -14.75 -11.22 -10.95
C ALA A 139 -14.32 -10.53 -12.26
N ASN A 140 -14.27 -9.20 -12.28
CA ASN A 140 -13.79 -8.43 -13.42
C ASN A 140 -12.27 -8.35 -13.50
N GLU A 141 -11.57 -8.72 -12.43
CA GLU A 141 -10.12 -8.71 -12.35
C GLU A 141 -9.56 -10.13 -12.46
N GLY A 142 -8.60 -10.32 -13.37
CA GLY A 142 -8.02 -11.63 -13.66
C GLY A 142 -7.35 -12.30 -12.45
N ALA A 143 -6.92 -11.51 -11.46
CA ALA A 143 -6.32 -12.00 -10.23
C ALA A 143 -7.29 -12.86 -9.40
N SER A 144 -8.61 -12.63 -9.50
CA SER A 144 -9.61 -13.40 -8.74
C SER A 144 -9.63 -14.89 -9.02
N TRP A 145 -9.10 -15.33 -10.16
CA TRP A 145 -8.96 -16.75 -10.52
C TRP A 145 -7.89 -17.47 -9.70
N LEU A 146 -6.96 -16.75 -9.06
CA LEU A 146 -5.89 -17.36 -8.25
C LEU A 146 -6.42 -18.15 -7.05
N LYS A 147 -7.61 -17.81 -6.55
CA LYS A 147 -8.26 -18.59 -5.48
C LYS A 147 -8.52 -20.04 -5.91
N ASP A 148 -8.90 -20.24 -7.16
CA ASP A 148 -9.27 -21.55 -7.71
C ASP A 148 -8.04 -22.25 -8.33
N GLU A 149 -7.20 -21.50 -9.04
CA GLU A 149 -6.03 -22.04 -9.77
C GLU A 149 -4.90 -22.49 -8.85
N ILE A 150 -4.62 -21.74 -7.78
CA ILE A 150 -3.51 -22.04 -6.86
C ILE A 150 -3.94 -22.23 -5.40
N GLY A 151 -5.24 -22.13 -5.11
CA GLY A 151 -5.76 -22.26 -3.75
C GLY A 151 -5.38 -21.06 -2.86
N LEU A 152 -5.27 -19.86 -3.43
CA LEU A 152 -4.92 -18.66 -2.65
C LEU A 152 -6.09 -18.33 -1.69
N PRO A 153 -5.85 -18.23 -0.37
CA PRO A 153 -6.92 -17.97 0.58
C PRO A 153 -7.49 -16.57 0.39
N THR A 154 -8.81 -16.46 0.29
CA THR A 154 -9.52 -15.16 0.31
C THR A 154 -9.97 -14.76 1.73
N ARG A 155 -9.64 -15.59 2.72
CA ARG A 155 -9.98 -15.44 4.14
C ARG A 155 -8.85 -15.98 5.00
N LEU A 156 -8.60 -15.33 6.14
CA LEU A 156 -7.59 -15.75 7.10
C LEU A 156 -8.22 -15.89 8.49
N PRO A 157 -8.79 -17.07 8.85
CA PRO A 157 -9.56 -17.24 10.08
C PRO A 157 -8.84 -16.82 11.36
N TYR A 158 -7.51 -16.99 11.41
CA TYR A 158 -6.68 -16.50 12.51
C TYR A 158 -6.82 -14.99 12.72
N PHE A 159 -6.71 -14.21 11.64
CA PHE A 159 -6.80 -12.75 11.69
C PHE A 159 -8.24 -12.26 11.81
N GLU A 160 -9.20 -12.95 11.19
CA GLU A 160 -10.63 -12.68 11.40
C GLU A 160 -10.98 -12.76 12.91
N ALA A 161 -10.47 -13.77 13.62
CA ALA A 161 -10.66 -13.91 15.06
C ALA A 161 -9.90 -12.85 15.88
N ALA A 162 -8.70 -12.44 15.43
CA ALA A 162 -7.89 -11.45 16.13
C ALA A 162 -8.46 -10.02 16.03
N PHE A 163 -9.06 -9.70 14.88
CA PHE A 163 -9.67 -8.38 14.60
C PHE A 163 -11.17 -8.34 14.90
N SER A 164 -11.78 -9.47 15.29
CA SER A 164 -13.18 -9.52 15.66
C SER A 164 -13.52 -8.53 16.77
N SER A 165 -14.59 -7.77 16.54
CA SER A 165 -15.12 -6.77 17.45
C SER A 165 -16.64 -6.67 17.30
N PRO A 166 -17.38 -6.24 18.33
CA PRO A 166 -18.82 -6.03 18.22
C PRO A 166 -19.26 -5.02 17.15
N SER A 167 -18.38 -4.08 16.77
CA SER A 167 -18.69 -2.98 15.85
C SER A 167 -18.33 -3.25 14.39
N CYS A 168 -17.50 -4.25 14.11
CA CYS A 168 -16.91 -4.45 12.78
C CYS A 168 -17.10 -5.88 12.28
N SER A 169 -17.16 -6.03 10.96
CA SER A 169 -17.16 -7.34 10.32
C SER A 169 -15.83 -8.05 10.62
N PRO A 170 -15.85 -9.35 10.97
CA PRO A 170 -14.60 -10.10 11.12
C PRO A 170 -13.95 -10.41 9.76
N ALA A 171 -14.69 -10.30 8.65
CA ALA A 171 -14.17 -10.60 7.32
C ALA A 171 -13.35 -9.43 6.77
N ALA A 172 -12.36 -9.75 5.92
CA ALA A 172 -11.61 -8.72 5.20
C ALA A 172 -12.52 -7.97 4.22
N ASP A 173 -12.44 -6.64 4.22
CA ASP A 173 -13.12 -5.74 3.28
C ASP A 173 -12.48 -5.82 1.89
N ALA A 174 -11.17 -6.00 1.83
CA ALA A 174 -10.44 -6.20 0.59
C ALA A 174 -9.31 -7.22 0.73
N VAL A 175 -9.09 -7.99 -0.33
CA VAL A 175 -7.92 -8.83 -0.53
C VAL A 175 -7.30 -8.43 -1.86
N ASN A 176 -6.08 -7.88 -1.82
CA ASN A 176 -5.45 -7.33 -3.01
C ASN A 176 -4.14 -8.06 -3.33
N LEU A 177 -3.99 -8.42 -4.60
CA LEU A 177 -2.72 -8.81 -5.18
C LEU A 177 -1.95 -7.56 -5.61
N TRP A 178 -0.68 -7.54 -5.27
CA TRP A 178 0.29 -6.54 -5.67
C TRP A 178 1.37 -7.18 -6.52
N VAL A 179 1.55 -6.68 -7.74
CA VAL A 179 2.67 -7.08 -8.61
C VAL A 179 3.24 -5.81 -9.21
N GLY A 180 4.53 -5.54 -9.10
CA GLY A 180 5.04 -4.27 -9.62
C GLY A 180 6.51 -4.25 -9.92
N ASP A 181 6.89 -3.33 -10.80
CA ASP A 181 8.27 -2.90 -11.05
C ASP A 181 8.91 -2.36 -9.76
N GLY A 182 10.23 -2.51 -9.63
CA GLY A 182 11.01 -2.00 -8.50
C GLY A 182 11.04 -0.48 -8.39
N ARG A 183 10.70 0.24 -9.46
CA ARG A 183 10.60 1.71 -9.51
C ARG A 183 9.28 2.24 -8.94
N ALA A 184 8.23 1.41 -8.91
CA ALA A 184 6.93 1.82 -8.40
C ALA A 184 7.02 2.17 -6.90
N THR A 185 6.55 3.37 -6.56
CA THR A 185 6.62 3.91 -5.20
C THR A 185 5.23 4.38 -4.76
N THR A 186 4.86 4.06 -3.52
CA THR A 186 3.65 4.56 -2.88
C THR A 186 4.02 5.74 -1.99
N SER A 187 3.37 6.89 -2.21
CA SER A 187 3.61 8.12 -1.45
C SER A 187 3.13 7.99 0.00
N LEU A 188 3.50 8.94 0.86
CA LEU A 188 3.11 8.92 2.28
C LEU A 188 1.60 9.07 2.42
N HIS A 189 0.94 8.09 3.02
CA HIS A 189 -0.50 8.08 3.29
C HIS A 189 -0.79 7.20 4.51
N SER A 190 -2.05 7.12 4.93
CA SER A 190 -2.49 6.21 6.00
C SER A 190 -3.87 5.64 5.67
N ASP A 191 -4.10 4.39 6.06
CA ASP A 191 -5.37 3.70 5.83
C ASP A 191 -6.13 3.42 7.14
N PRO A 192 -7.46 3.37 7.12
CA PRO A 192 -8.28 2.98 8.27
C PRO A 192 -8.37 1.45 8.42
N TYR A 193 -7.37 0.70 7.97
CA TYR A 193 -7.43 -0.77 7.91
C TYR A 193 -6.36 -1.43 8.77
N HIS A 194 -6.71 -2.54 9.42
CA HIS A 194 -5.74 -3.54 9.84
C HIS A 194 -5.21 -4.22 8.57
N ASN A 195 -3.93 -3.99 8.25
CA ASN A 195 -3.33 -4.47 7.03
C ASN A 195 -2.38 -5.63 7.30
N VAL A 196 -2.74 -6.82 6.82
CA VAL A 196 -1.89 -8.03 6.85
C VAL A 196 -1.23 -8.17 5.49
N TYR A 197 0.02 -7.72 5.35
CA TYR A 197 0.73 -7.57 4.09
C TYR A 197 1.84 -8.63 3.95
N THR A 198 1.67 -9.58 3.05
CA THR A 198 2.59 -10.72 2.84
C THR A 198 3.36 -10.57 1.55
N VAL A 199 4.70 -10.50 1.63
CA VAL A 199 5.55 -10.51 0.42
C VAL A 199 5.83 -11.96 0.04
N THR A 200 5.51 -12.35 -1.19
CA THR A 200 5.78 -13.70 -1.71
C THR A 200 6.97 -13.73 -2.65
N ARG A 201 7.30 -12.60 -3.29
CA ARG A 201 8.48 -12.46 -4.15
C ARG A 201 9.11 -11.07 -3.99
N GLY A 202 10.44 -11.03 -3.92
CA GLY A 202 11.21 -9.79 -3.85
C GLY A 202 11.22 -9.20 -2.44
N VAL A 203 11.45 -7.88 -2.36
CA VAL A 203 11.55 -7.14 -1.10
C VAL A 203 10.75 -5.84 -1.19
N LYS A 204 9.95 -5.58 -0.16
CA LYS A 204 9.26 -4.29 0.06
C LYS A 204 9.88 -3.57 1.24
N THR A 205 9.98 -2.25 1.15
CA THR A 205 10.43 -1.40 2.25
C THR A 205 9.34 -0.41 2.60
N PHE A 206 8.84 -0.47 3.82
CA PHE A 206 7.88 0.48 4.38
C PHE A 206 8.65 1.48 5.25
N HIS A 207 8.47 2.76 4.99
CA HIS A 207 8.88 3.83 5.90
C HIS A 207 7.64 4.28 6.63
N ILE A 208 7.53 3.96 7.92
CA ILE A 208 6.31 4.17 8.70
C ILE A 208 6.49 5.24 9.76
N LEU A 209 5.39 5.96 10.04
CA LEU A 209 5.27 6.93 11.11
C LEU A 209 4.06 6.60 11.98
N PRO A 210 4.16 6.82 13.30
CA PRO A 210 3.05 6.58 14.21
C PRO A 210 1.87 7.53 13.95
N PRO A 211 0.62 7.14 14.29
CA PRO A 211 -0.58 7.92 13.98
C PRO A 211 -0.58 9.37 14.49
N TRP A 212 0.10 9.64 15.62
CA TRP A 212 0.16 10.99 16.19
C TRP A 212 0.94 11.98 15.30
N CYS A 213 1.82 11.50 14.41
CA CYS A 213 2.49 12.36 13.44
C CYS A 213 1.49 13.07 12.53
N GLY A 214 0.29 12.52 12.36
CA GLY A 214 -0.80 13.14 11.59
C GLY A 214 -1.21 14.54 12.04
N GLY A 215 -0.95 14.93 13.29
CA GLY A 215 -1.17 16.29 13.75
C GLY A 215 -0.07 17.28 13.35
N LEU A 216 0.99 16.81 12.70
CA LEU A 216 2.13 17.60 12.23
C LEU A 216 2.28 17.54 10.71
N LEU A 217 1.74 16.50 10.06
CA LEU A 217 1.74 16.36 8.61
C LEU A 217 0.78 17.36 7.98
N GLU A 218 1.22 18.02 6.94
CA GLU A 218 0.42 18.93 6.13
C GLU A 218 -0.43 18.13 5.15
N GLU A 219 -1.76 18.24 5.30
CA GLU A 219 -2.73 17.68 4.39
C GLU A 219 -3.49 18.80 3.67
N ARG A 220 -3.48 18.80 2.34
CA ARG A 220 -4.20 19.78 1.50
C ARG A 220 -5.32 19.11 0.71
N ASN A 221 -6.38 19.86 0.42
CA ASN A 221 -7.41 19.44 -0.55
C ASN A 221 -6.97 19.90 -1.94
N LEU A 222 -6.59 18.95 -2.79
CA LEU A 222 -5.97 19.21 -4.09
C LEU A 222 -6.92 18.81 -5.21
N ASP A 223 -6.91 19.56 -6.32
CA ASP A 223 -7.53 19.09 -7.56
C ASP A 223 -6.81 17.81 -8.03
N ALA A 224 -7.58 16.82 -8.45
CA ALA A 224 -7.08 15.55 -8.91
C ALA A 224 -6.85 15.57 -10.42
N SER A 225 -5.71 15.04 -10.83
CA SER A 225 -5.37 14.79 -12.23
C SER A 225 -4.92 13.35 -12.41
N ARG A 226 -4.92 12.86 -13.64
CA ARG A 226 -4.47 11.51 -13.99
C ARG A 226 -3.49 11.56 -15.15
N PHE A 227 -2.50 10.67 -15.16
CA PHE A 227 -1.68 10.48 -16.34
C PHE A 227 -2.52 9.95 -17.52
N ARG A 228 -2.13 10.35 -18.73
CA ARG A 228 -2.70 9.86 -19.99
C ARG A 228 -1.59 9.54 -20.97
N MET A 229 -1.81 8.56 -21.85
CA MET A 229 -0.92 8.38 -23.00
C MET A 229 -1.15 9.50 -24.02
N GLU A 230 -0.09 9.99 -24.63
CA GLU A 230 -0.12 10.90 -25.77
C GLU A 230 0.50 10.25 -27.02
N GLY A 231 0.11 10.77 -28.19
CA GLY A 231 0.67 10.36 -29.48
C GLY A 231 0.52 8.87 -29.79
N ASP A 232 1.63 8.22 -30.17
CA ASP A 232 1.72 6.79 -30.46
C ASP A 232 1.95 5.92 -29.20
N GLY A 233 1.90 6.53 -28.01
CA GLY A 233 2.18 5.88 -26.73
C GLY A 233 3.63 6.00 -26.26
N SER A 234 4.45 6.87 -26.88
CA SER A 234 5.80 7.18 -26.40
C SER A 234 5.85 8.25 -25.31
N GLU A 235 4.82 9.09 -25.20
CA GLU A 235 4.78 10.22 -24.26
C GLU A 235 3.60 10.11 -23.29
N MET A 236 3.78 10.65 -22.09
CA MET A 236 2.80 10.64 -21.01
C MET A 236 2.42 12.08 -20.65
N GLY A 237 1.18 12.44 -20.95
CA GLY A 237 0.58 13.70 -20.55
C GLY A 237 -0.19 13.58 -19.25
N MET A 238 -0.98 14.61 -18.94
CA MET A 238 -1.83 14.66 -17.75
C MET A 238 -3.15 15.34 -18.09
N GLU A 239 -4.24 14.90 -17.46
CA GLU A 239 -5.55 15.55 -17.55
C GLU A 239 -6.20 15.69 -16.19
N ASP A 240 -6.94 16.78 -16.01
CA ASP A 240 -7.72 17.02 -14.79
C ASP A 240 -8.97 16.14 -14.78
N LEU A 241 -9.34 15.68 -13.58
CA LEU A 241 -10.53 14.86 -13.37
C LEU A 241 -11.72 15.73 -12.98
N PHE A 242 -12.87 15.42 -13.55
CA PHE A 242 -14.14 16.09 -13.28
C PHE A 242 -15.18 15.07 -12.85
N ASP A 243 -15.99 15.43 -11.86
CA ASP A 243 -17.16 14.65 -11.44
C ASP A 243 -18.21 14.68 -12.56
N GLU A 244 -18.65 13.51 -13.01
CA GLU A 244 -19.59 13.40 -14.15
C GLU A 244 -20.97 14.00 -13.86
N THR A 245 -21.35 14.08 -12.59
CA THR A 245 -22.68 14.56 -12.17
C THR A 245 -22.69 16.07 -11.98
N THR A 246 -21.66 16.62 -11.34
CA THR A 246 -21.60 18.06 -11.00
C THR A 246 -20.82 18.88 -12.03
N GLY A 247 -19.93 18.23 -12.80
CA GLY A 247 -18.97 18.90 -13.67
C GLY A 247 -17.86 19.64 -12.92
N GLU A 248 -17.81 19.52 -11.58
CA GLU A 248 -16.76 20.12 -10.76
C GLU A 248 -15.48 19.29 -10.81
N ARG A 249 -14.34 19.93 -10.52
CA ARG A 249 -13.07 19.21 -10.39
C ARG A 249 -13.15 18.22 -9.24
N VAL A 250 -12.71 16.99 -9.48
CA VAL A 250 -12.50 16.01 -8.41
C VAL A 250 -11.41 16.53 -7.50
N ARG A 251 -11.65 16.49 -6.18
CA ARG A 251 -10.67 16.91 -5.18
C ARG A 251 -10.36 15.80 -4.21
N THR A 252 -9.08 15.63 -3.91
CA THR A 252 -8.56 14.63 -2.98
C THR A 252 -7.79 15.31 -1.87
N LYS A 253 -8.03 14.91 -0.63
CA LYS A 253 -7.21 15.32 0.50
C LYS A 253 -5.97 14.44 0.54
N TRP A 254 -4.78 15.04 0.46
CA TRP A 254 -3.53 14.27 0.44
C TRP A 254 -2.43 14.94 1.27
N ILE A 255 -1.49 14.12 1.73
CA ILE A 255 -0.29 14.59 2.45
C ILE A 255 0.67 15.17 1.43
N VAL A 256 1.07 16.42 1.64
CA VAL A 256 1.99 17.12 0.72
C VAL A 256 3.44 17.04 1.19
N ASN A 257 3.68 16.56 2.41
CA ASN A 257 5.05 16.38 2.90
C ASN A 257 5.76 15.26 2.15
N ASP A 258 7.01 15.52 1.82
CA ASP A 258 7.84 14.58 1.09
C ASP A 258 8.88 13.91 2.01
N MET A 259 9.23 12.67 1.66
CA MET A 259 10.14 11.79 2.39
C MET A 259 11.54 11.73 1.73
N ALA A 260 11.89 12.62 0.79
CA ALA A 260 13.05 12.54 -0.11
C ALA A 260 14.38 13.09 0.44
N PRO A 261 14.77 12.70 1.65
CA PRO A 261 16.07 12.03 1.68
C PRO A 261 15.96 10.54 2.00
N LEU A 262 14.90 10.10 2.66
CA LEU A 262 14.72 8.72 3.13
C LEU A 262 14.48 7.73 2.00
N LEU A 263 13.86 8.18 0.89
CA LEU A 263 13.55 7.33 -0.25
C LEU A 263 14.72 7.12 -1.22
N GLY A 264 15.83 7.85 -1.05
CA GLY A 264 17.03 7.71 -1.89
C GLY A 264 16.71 7.84 -3.39
N ALA A 265 17.12 6.85 -4.19
CA ALA A 265 16.86 6.81 -5.64
C ALA A 265 15.39 6.60 -6.03
N ARG A 266 14.48 6.45 -5.07
CA ARG A 266 13.02 6.35 -5.26
C ARG A 266 12.29 7.64 -4.86
N ARG A 267 13.03 8.74 -4.75
CA ARG A 267 12.46 10.06 -4.47
C ARG A 267 11.69 10.60 -5.67
N HIS A 268 10.65 11.37 -5.37
CA HIS A 268 9.96 12.15 -6.38
C HIS A 268 10.91 13.18 -7.02
N PRO A 269 10.89 13.39 -8.35
CA PRO A 269 11.78 14.35 -9.01
C PRO A 269 11.62 15.79 -8.49
N GLN A 270 10.40 16.18 -8.12
CA GLN A 270 10.11 17.49 -7.53
C GLN A 270 10.04 17.44 -6.00
N GLY A 271 10.58 16.38 -5.37
CA GLY A 271 10.50 16.21 -3.91
C GLY A 271 11.12 17.36 -3.12
N ASP A 272 12.13 18.04 -3.67
CA ASP A 272 12.74 19.24 -3.03
C ASP A 272 11.83 20.48 -3.06
N GLU A 273 10.81 20.49 -3.92
CA GLU A 273 9.80 21.56 -4.00
C GLU A 273 8.60 21.29 -3.07
N CYS A 274 8.48 20.06 -2.57
CA CYS A 274 7.44 19.68 -1.61
C CYS A 274 7.80 20.15 -0.19
N PRO A 275 6.81 20.45 0.66
CA PRO A 275 7.05 20.68 2.08
C PRO A 275 7.88 19.52 2.69
N PRO A 276 8.94 19.79 3.44
CA PRO A 276 9.72 18.73 4.08
C PRO A 276 8.89 18.05 5.17
N LEU A 277 9.21 16.80 5.47
CA LEU A 277 8.69 16.15 6.68
C LEU A 277 9.14 16.94 7.93
N PRO A 278 8.23 17.22 8.90
CA PRO A 278 8.62 17.88 10.15
C PRO A 278 9.76 17.14 10.86
N GLU A 279 10.73 17.87 11.41
CA GLU A 279 11.92 17.28 12.07
C GLU A 279 11.55 16.27 13.16
N VAL A 280 10.54 16.60 13.97
CA VAL A 280 10.00 15.69 15.00
C VAL A 280 9.47 14.39 14.40
N CYS A 281 8.89 14.42 13.20
CA CYS A 281 8.44 13.21 12.51
C CYS A 281 9.62 12.42 11.95
N LEU A 282 10.66 13.08 11.41
CA LEU A 282 11.86 12.40 10.89
C LEU A 282 12.51 11.49 11.94
N ASP A 283 12.62 11.94 13.19
CA ASP A 283 13.16 11.17 14.31
C ASP A 283 12.34 9.91 14.67
N HIS A 284 11.11 9.81 14.16
CA HIS A 284 10.19 8.71 14.44
C HIS A 284 9.89 7.85 13.21
N VAL A 285 10.51 8.13 12.06
CA VAL A 285 10.40 7.23 10.91
C VAL A 285 11.05 5.90 11.26
N THR A 286 10.30 4.83 11.07
CA THR A 286 10.83 3.46 11.17
C THR A 286 10.85 2.79 9.80
N LYS A 287 12.02 2.32 9.39
CA LYS A 287 12.19 1.52 8.18
C LYS A 287 11.94 0.04 8.48
N MET A 288 10.92 -0.52 7.86
CA MET A 288 10.56 -1.94 7.93
C MET A 288 10.81 -2.59 6.57
N THR A 289 11.70 -3.58 6.49
CA THR A 289 12.02 -4.29 5.24
C THR A 289 11.45 -5.70 5.29
N ILE A 290 10.57 -6.02 4.34
CA ILE A 290 9.78 -7.26 4.30
C ILE A 290 10.26 -8.05 3.08
N SER A 291 10.84 -9.20 3.33
CA SER A 291 11.36 -10.12 2.30
C SER A 291 10.32 -11.19 1.94
N ALA A 292 10.56 -11.89 0.83
CA ALA A 292 9.75 -13.04 0.43
C ALA A 292 9.55 -14.05 1.58
N GLY A 293 8.30 -14.44 1.82
CA GLY A 293 7.88 -15.32 2.90
C GLY A 293 7.53 -14.60 4.20
N GLN A 294 7.76 -13.29 4.32
CA GLN A 294 7.46 -12.53 5.53
C GLN A 294 6.12 -11.79 5.43
N THR A 295 5.52 -11.57 6.59
CA THR A 295 4.24 -10.86 6.73
C THR A 295 4.41 -9.64 7.62
N LEU A 296 4.06 -8.46 7.14
CA LEU A 296 3.90 -7.26 7.94
C LEU A 296 2.45 -7.19 8.45
N TYR A 297 2.28 -7.02 9.75
CA TYR A 297 1.07 -6.42 10.29
C TYR A 297 1.30 -4.91 10.44
N LEU A 298 0.52 -4.12 9.71
CA LEU A 298 0.48 -2.66 9.80
C LEU A 298 -0.88 -2.26 10.39
N PRO A 299 -0.92 -1.68 11.61
CA PRO A 299 -2.16 -1.26 12.24
C PRO A 299 -2.80 -0.06 11.50
N PRO A 300 -4.10 0.17 11.71
CA PRO A 300 -4.79 1.34 11.18
C PRO A 300 -4.13 2.64 11.59
N SER A 301 -4.25 3.64 10.72
CA SER A 301 -3.79 5.02 10.89
C SER A 301 -2.27 5.21 10.95
N TRP A 302 -1.47 4.15 10.78
CA TRP A 302 -0.02 4.31 10.61
C TRP A 302 0.26 4.90 9.24
N TYR A 303 0.97 6.03 9.22
CA TYR A 303 1.39 6.60 7.96
C TYR A 303 2.53 5.78 7.39
N HIS A 304 2.53 5.59 6.08
CA HIS A 304 3.53 4.78 5.43
C HIS A 304 3.77 5.23 3.99
N ALA A 305 5.04 5.19 3.60
CA ALA A 305 5.48 5.26 2.21
C ALA A 305 6.19 3.94 1.86
N VAL A 306 5.98 3.43 0.65
CA VAL A 306 6.42 2.07 0.28
C VAL A 306 7.27 2.10 -0.97
N THR A 307 8.45 1.48 -0.89
CA THR A 307 9.33 1.24 -2.03
C THR A 307 9.57 -0.26 -2.21
N SER A 308 10.12 -0.62 -3.37
CA SER A 308 10.39 -2.01 -3.74
C SER A 308 11.82 -2.15 -4.25
N ASP A 309 12.42 -3.31 -4.06
CA ASP A 309 13.68 -3.67 -4.71
C ASP A 309 13.45 -4.73 -5.78
N GLY A 310 13.57 -4.31 -7.04
CA GLY A 310 13.22 -5.12 -8.21
C GLY A 310 11.72 -5.48 -8.29
N PRO A 311 11.35 -6.39 -9.21
CA PRO A 311 9.96 -6.82 -9.33
C PRO A 311 9.48 -7.54 -8.07
N THR A 312 8.31 -7.17 -7.56
CA THR A 312 7.76 -7.74 -6.32
C THR A 312 6.40 -8.38 -6.55
N ILE A 313 6.08 -9.38 -5.72
CA ILE A 313 4.72 -9.92 -5.57
C ILE A 313 4.39 -9.91 -4.09
N ALA A 314 3.22 -9.36 -3.76
CA ALA A 314 2.68 -9.39 -2.42
C ALA A 314 1.16 -9.55 -2.45
N VAL A 315 0.59 -9.98 -1.33
CA VAL A 315 -0.85 -10.00 -1.10
C VAL A 315 -1.12 -9.33 0.21
N ASN A 316 -2.16 -8.50 0.25
CA ASN A 316 -2.59 -7.89 1.49
C ASN A 316 -4.07 -8.14 1.76
N TYR A 317 -4.41 -8.21 3.04
CA TYR A 317 -5.78 -8.32 3.54
C TYR A 317 -6.06 -7.09 4.38
N TRP A 318 -7.13 -6.38 4.05
CA TRP A 318 -7.62 -5.24 4.78
C TRP A 318 -8.86 -5.61 5.58
N TYR A 319 -8.79 -5.38 6.88
CA TYR A 319 -9.92 -5.51 7.80
C TYR A 319 -10.21 -4.13 8.36
N ASP A 320 -11.47 -3.72 8.34
CA ASP A 320 -11.87 -2.42 8.83
C ASP A 320 -11.44 -2.23 10.29
N MET A 321 -11.10 -0.99 10.66
CA MET A 321 -10.75 -0.68 12.04
C MET A 321 -12.00 -0.53 12.91
N ASP A 322 -11.85 -0.76 14.20
CA ASP A 322 -12.83 -0.29 15.17
C ASP A 322 -12.76 1.23 15.30
N PHE A 323 -13.82 1.93 14.89
CA PHE A 323 -14.01 3.37 15.08
C PHE A 323 -14.37 3.71 16.54
N ASN A 324 -13.44 3.41 17.45
CA ASN A 324 -13.57 3.62 18.89
C ASN A 324 -12.88 4.92 19.36
N ASP A 325 -12.70 5.08 20.67
CA ASP A 325 -12.06 6.25 21.29
C ASP A 325 -10.70 6.59 20.66
N ARG A 326 -9.92 5.58 20.24
CA ARG A 326 -8.63 5.81 19.58
C ARG A 326 -8.79 6.60 18.28
N TRP A 327 -9.76 6.24 17.45
CA TRP A 327 -10.07 6.99 16.23
C TRP A 327 -10.52 8.41 16.56
N GLY A 328 -11.32 8.58 17.62
CA GLY A 328 -11.72 9.89 18.13
C GLY A 328 -10.52 10.76 18.53
N TYR A 329 -9.57 10.21 19.28
CA TYR A 329 -8.34 10.92 19.66
C TYR A 329 -7.43 11.24 18.49
N GLU A 330 -7.27 10.33 17.53
CA GLU A 330 -6.48 10.57 16.31
C GLU A 330 -7.06 11.74 15.50
N ASN A 331 -8.38 11.81 15.35
CA ASN A 331 -9.04 12.94 14.69
C ASN A 331 -8.97 14.25 15.48
N LEU A 332 -9.02 14.18 16.81
CA LEU A 332 -8.80 15.36 17.65
C LEU A 332 -7.40 15.93 17.41
N VAL A 333 -6.35 15.09 17.40
CA VAL A 333 -4.97 15.51 17.15
C VAL A 333 -4.82 16.16 15.77
N LYS A 334 -5.38 15.55 14.72
CA LYS A 334 -5.41 16.15 13.36
C LYS A 334 -6.19 17.47 13.32
N GLY A 335 -7.28 17.56 14.06
CA GLY A 335 -8.13 18.76 14.11
C GLY A 335 -7.44 19.93 14.82
N LEU A 336 -6.70 19.67 15.89
CA LEU A 336 -5.97 20.70 16.64
C LEU A 336 -4.90 21.39 15.79
N GLN A 337 -4.24 20.67 14.89
CA GLN A 337 -3.29 21.26 13.94
C GLN A 337 -3.91 22.44 13.17
N LYS A 338 -5.14 22.28 12.68
CA LYS A 338 -5.87 23.31 11.92
C LYS A 338 -6.22 24.53 12.75
N ILE A 339 -6.34 24.38 14.06
CA ILE A 339 -6.66 25.50 14.97
C ILE A 339 -5.36 26.25 15.32
N VAL A 340 -4.28 25.53 15.59
CA VAL A 340 -3.00 26.10 16.02
C VAL A 340 -2.26 26.79 14.86
N HIS A 341 -2.44 26.33 13.62
CA HIS A 341 -1.87 26.95 12.41
C HIS A 341 -2.75 28.06 11.81
N VAL A 342 -3.88 28.42 12.46
CA VAL A 342 -4.60 29.67 12.17
C VAL A 342 -3.92 30.77 12.99
N ASN A 343 -2.84 31.34 12.43
CA ASN A 343 -2.30 32.66 12.76
C ASN A 343 -1.58 33.24 11.55
#